data_AF-A0A3B9BLB0-F1
#
_entry.id   AF-A0A3B9BLB0-F1
#
_cell.length_a   1.000
_cell.length_b   1.000
_cell.length_c   1.000
_cell.angle_alpha   90.00
_cell.angle_beta   90.00
_cell.angle_gamma   90.00
#
_symmetry.space_group_name_H-M   'P 1'
#
loop_
_entity.id
_entity.type
_entity.pdbx_description
1 polymer ?
#
loop_
_entity_poly.entity_id
_entity_poly.type
_entity_poly.pdbx_seq_one_letter_code
_entity_poly.pdbx_strand_id
1 'polypeptide(L)' 'LQRMTYSFKTLNDAEAAALKPYRIRIHTVRSGDTLDSLAARLPYADFKRERLRTLNGLATNQKLKPGMKLKIISE' A
#
# COMPACT_ATOMS: atom_id res chain seq x y z
N LEU A 1 -12.17 27.77 -0.21
CA LEU A 1 -10.93 27.10 0.24
C LEU A 1 -10.96 26.58 1.70
N GLN A 2 -11.80 27.10 2.61
CA GLN A 2 -11.72 26.77 4.05
C GLN A 2 -12.16 25.34 4.47
N ARG A 3 -12.86 24.55 3.64
CA ARG A 3 -13.38 23.23 4.07
C ARG A 3 -12.32 22.14 4.26
N MET A 4 -11.18 22.22 3.57
CA MET A 4 -10.18 21.14 3.56
C MET A 4 -9.08 21.30 4.63
N THR A 5 -8.83 22.52 5.12
CA THR A 5 -7.78 22.76 6.12
C THR A 5 -8.24 22.48 7.55
N TYR A 6 -9.55 22.52 7.82
CA TYR A 6 -10.12 22.21 9.14
C TYR A 6 -10.56 20.74 9.31
N SER A 7 -10.42 19.88 8.28
CA SER A 7 -10.76 18.46 8.39
C SER A 7 -9.68 17.62 9.07
N PHE A 8 -8.50 18.19 9.31
CA PHE A 8 -7.43 17.52 10.02
C PHE A 8 -7.56 17.79 11.51
N LYS A 9 -7.59 16.73 12.31
CA LYS A 9 -7.41 16.79 13.76
C LYS A 9 -6.12 16.10 14.14
N THR A 10 -5.45 16.61 15.17
CA THR A 10 -4.36 15.89 15.83
C THR A 10 -4.93 14.72 16.63
N LEU A 11 -4.29 13.56 16.55
CA LEU A 11 -4.62 12.41 17.39
C LEU A 11 -4.07 12.65 18.80
N ASN A 12 -4.86 12.34 19.83
CA ASN A 12 -4.34 12.26 21.19
C ASN A 12 -3.66 10.90 21.44
N ASP A 13 -2.94 10.76 22.56
CA ASP A 13 -2.13 9.57 22.86
C ASP A 13 -2.97 8.28 22.94
N ALA A 14 -4.19 8.34 23.48
CA ALA A 14 -5.08 7.18 23.59
C ALA A 14 -5.61 6.74 22.22
N GLU A 15 -6.01 7.70 21.37
CA GLU A 15 -6.42 7.42 19.99
C GLU A 15 -5.25 6.87 19.17
N ALA A 16 -4.05 7.41 19.34
CA ALA A 16 -2.85 6.92 18.66
C ALA A 16 -2.47 5.50 19.10
N ALA A 17 -2.53 5.20 20.40
CA ALA A 17 -2.22 3.88 20.94
C ALA A 17 -3.23 2.79 20.51
N ALA A 18 -4.49 3.17 20.28
CA ALA A 18 -5.53 2.25 19.83
C ALA A 18 -5.42 1.89 18.33
N LEU A 19 -4.67 2.65 17.54
CA LEU A 19 -4.52 2.42 16.10
C LEU A 19 -3.48 1.33 15.82
N LYS A 20 -3.80 0.47 14.85
CA LYS A 20 -2.82 -0.42 14.19
C LYS A 20 -2.40 0.21 12.86
N PRO A 21 -1.29 0.96 12.82
CA PRO A 21 -0.93 1.69 11.63
C PRO A 21 -0.39 0.75 10.56
N TYR A 22 -0.89 0.89 9.33
CA TYR A 22 -0.26 0.22 8.20
C TYR A 22 1.16 0.75 7.95
N ARG A 23 2.06 -0.18 7.66
CA ARG A 23 3.47 0.05 7.34
C ARG A 23 3.75 -0.31 5.89
N ILE A 24 4.63 0.47 5.26
CA ILE A 24 5.18 0.15 3.95
C ILE A 24 6.43 -0.71 4.15
N ARG A 25 6.45 -1.90 3.55
CA ARG A 25 7.59 -2.80 3.49
C ARG A 25 8.08 -2.92 2.06
N ILE A 26 9.38 -3.18 1.88
CA ILE A 26 9.96 -3.45 0.57
C ILE A 26 10.03 -4.96 0.36
N HIS A 27 9.31 -5.44 -0.65
CA HIS A 27 9.36 -6.80 -1.13
C HIS A 27 10.25 -6.89 -2.37
N THR A 28 11.14 -7.88 -2.40
CA THR A 28 11.91 -8.21 -3.62
C THR A 28 11.17 -9.29 -4.37
N VAL A 29 10.73 -8.99 -5.59
CA VAL A 29 9.98 -9.91 -6.46
C VAL A 29 10.79 -11.19 -6.68
N ARG A 30 10.13 -12.33 -6.49
CA ARG A 30 10.68 -13.67 -6.70
C ARG A 30 10.10 -14.31 -7.96
N SER A 31 10.69 -15.42 -8.39
CA SER A 31 10.08 -16.23 -9.44
C SER A 31 8.69 -16.70 -8.99
N GLY A 32 7.70 -16.58 -9.88
CA GLY A 32 6.30 -16.91 -9.59
C GLY A 32 5.47 -15.81 -8.94
N ASP A 33 6.09 -14.70 -8.46
CA ASP A 33 5.32 -13.55 -7.99
C ASP A 33 4.58 -12.90 -9.17
N THR A 34 3.27 -12.77 -9.02
CA THR A 34 2.40 -12.00 -9.91
C THR A 34 1.87 -10.77 -9.18
N LEU A 35 1.47 -9.75 -9.95
CA LEU A 35 0.82 -8.58 -9.37
C LEU A 35 -0.40 -8.99 -8.52
N ASP A 36 -1.18 -9.93 -9.00
CA ASP A 36 -2.36 -10.49 -8.33
C ASP A 36 -2.00 -11.12 -6.97
N SER A 37 -0.97 -11.97 -6.95
CA SER A 37 -0.53 -12.67 -5.74
C SER A 37 0.03 -11.71 -4.68
N LEU A 38 0.73 -10.66 -5.11
CA LEU A 38 1.26 -9.64 -4.22
C LEU A 38 0.14 -8.69 -3.75
N ALA A 39 -0.81 -8.37 -4.64
CA ALA A 39 -1.94 -7.53 -4.32
C ALA A 39 -2.84 -8.19 -3.26
N ALA A 40 -3.03 -9.51 -3.32
CA ALA A 40 -3.84 -10.25 -2.34
C ALA A 40 -3.36 -10.05 -0.89
N ARG A 41 -2.06 -9.78 -0.69
CA ARG A 41 -1.43 -9.56 0.63
C ARG A 41 -1.74 -8.18 1.23
N LEU A 42 -2.30 -7.25 0.45
CA LEU A 42 -2.63 -5.92 0.95
C LEU A 42 -3.82 -5.96 1.93
N PRO A 43 -3.79 -5.18 3.03
CA PRO A 43 -4.83 -5.13 4.06
C PRO A 43 -5.99 -4.21 3.66
N TYR A 44 -6.54 -4.43 2.46
CA TYR A 44 -7.71 -3.71 1.97
C TYR A 44 -8.82 -4.69 1.60
N ALA A 45 -10.06 -4.24 1.43
CA ALA A 45 -11.11 -5.06 0.83
C ALA A 45 -11.01 -5.00 -0.71
N ASP A 46 -10.91 -3.78 -1.24
CA ASP A 46 -11.09 -3.50 -2.67
C ASP A 46 -9.87 -2.81 -3.31
N PHE A 47 -9.87 -2.76 -4.65
CA PHE A 47 -8.88 -2.05 -5.49
C PHE A 47 -7.41 -2.38 -5.18
N LYS A 48 -7.14 -3.59 -4.69
CA LYS A 48 -5.79 -4.00 -4.26
C LYS A 48 -4.78 -3.93 -5.39
N ARG A 49 -5.17 -4.33 -6.61
CA ARG A 49 -4.25 -4.40 -7.76
C ARG A 49 -3.93 -3.02 -8.30
N GLU A 50 -4.94 -2.18 -8.43
CA GLU A 50 -4.82 -0.78 -8.84
C GLU A 50 -3.95 -0.04 -7.83
N ARG A 51 -4.24 -0.18 -6.53
CA ARG A 51 -3.46 0.46 -5.47
C ARG A 51 -2.01 -0.01 -5.46
N LEU A 52 -1.74 -1.32 -5.62
CA LEU A 52 -0.38 -1.83 -5.68
C LEU A 52 0.38 -1.25 -6.89
N ARG A 53 -0.27 -1.10 -8.05
CA ARG A 53 0.34 -0.44 -9.22
C ARG A 53 0.65 1.02 -8.94
N THR A 54 -0.34 1.79 -8.47
CA THR A 54 -0.18 3.22 -8.20
C THR A 54 0.92 3.47 -7.17
N LEU A 55 0.96 2.70 -6.08
CA LEU A 55 1.99 2.81 -5.04
C LEU A 55 3.41 2.60 -5.58
N ASN A 56 3.54 1.77 -6.61
CA ASN A 56 4.82 1.39 -7.20
C ASN A 56 5.12 2.06 -8.55
N GLY A 57 4.24 2.96 -9.02
CA GLY A 57 4.40 3.61 -10.32
C GLY A 57 4.42 2.63 -11.50
N LEU A 58 3.70 1.51 -11.41
CA LEU A 58 3.67 0.50 -12.47
C LEU A 58 2.69 0.90 -13.57
N ALA A 59 3.12 0.81 -14.84
CA ALA A 59 2.22 0.95 -15.98
C ALA A 59 1.22 -0.23 -16.05
N THR A 60 0.09 -0.03 -16.73
CA THR A 60 -1.02 -1.00 -16.77
C THR A 60 -0.61 -2.41 -17.22
N ASN A 61 0.34 -2.52 -18.14
CA ASN A 61 0.79 -3.81 -18.68
C ASN A 61 2.22 -4.17 -18.26
N GLN A 62 2.77 -3.48 -17.26
CA GLN A 62 4.13 -3.72 -16.80
C GLN A 62 4.21 -5.06 -16.06
N LYS A 63 5.03 -5.97 -16.61
CA LYS A 63 5.31 -7.27 -15.99
C LYS A 63 6.30 -7.11 -14.84
N LEU A 64 6.08 -7.86 -13.76
CA LEU A 64 7.03 -7.96 -12.67
C LEU A 64 8.22 -8.82 -13.10
N LYS A 65 9.43 -8.42 -12.70
CA LYS A 65 10.68 -9.15 -12.96
C LYS A 65 11.29 -9.58 -11.63
N PRO A 66 11.80 -10.82 -11.50
CA PRO A 66 12.57 -11.22 -10.32
C PRO A 66 13.69 -10.22 -10.01
N GLY A 67 13.89 -9.92 -8.73
CA GLY A 67 14.84 -8.91 -8.25
C GLY A 67 14.31 -7.47 -8.21
N MET A 68 13.16 -7.19 -8.83
CA MET A 68 12.52 -5.87 -8.73
C MET A 68 12.03 -5.60 -7.30
N LYS A 69 12.22 -4.39 -6.80
CA LYS A 69 11.75 -3.98 -5.47
C LYS A 69 10.38 -3.32 -5.57
N LEU A 70 9.44 -3.78 -4.75
CA LEU A 70 8.08 -3.24 -4.66
C LEU A 70 7.78 -2.83 -3.22
N LYS A 71 7.11 -1.69 -3.07
CA LYS A 71 6.43 -1.27 -1.86
C LYS A 71 5.15 -2.10 -1.70
N ILE A 72 4.98 -2.70 -0.53
CA ILE A 72 3.78 -3.42 -0.11
C ILE A 72 3.29 -2.80 1.20
N ILE A 73 1.98 -2.64 1.31
CA ILE A 73 1.34 -2.17 2.54
C ILE A 73 0.96 -3.39 3.36
N SER A 74 1.21 -3.33 4.65
CA SER A 74 1.01 -4.43 5.60
C SER A 74 0.82 -3.87 7.00
N GLU A 75 0.20 -4.63 7.89
CA GLU A 75 0.04 -4.27 9.31
C GLU A 75 1.38 -4.31 10.08
#